data_AF-A0A1R1LWC8-F1
#
_entry.id   AF-A0A1R1LWC8-F1
#
_cell.length_a   1.000
_cell.length_b   1.000
_cell.length_c   1.000
_cell.angle_alpha   90.00
_cell.angle_beta   90.00
_cell.angle_gamma   90.00
#
_symmetry.space_group_name_H-M   'P 1'
#
loop_
_entity.id
_entity.type
_entity.pdbx_description
1 polymer ?
#
loop_
_entity_poly.entity_id
_entity_poly.type
_entity_poly.pdbx_seq_one_letter_code
_entity_poly.pdbx_strand_id
1 'polypeptide(L)'
;MGKPGREGRYFVKKGLTIEQKKRVALSIFMEVSHRFENFQTVLSFATDSGFSQEDLISNLIGFYIGIGEIEKITALKLCHPVSAKTAFKVWDNDGAVGKIKNRQWKPKYASTTYRVDSKRCLDECSITKQEFPIEFQKIQPAQKGVWYKERTY
;
A
#
# COMPACT_ATOMS: atom_id res chain seq x y z
N MET A 1 21.65 -9.52 19.42
CA MET A 1 20.58 -10.07 18.55
C MET A 1 20.14 -8.94 17.62
N GLY A 2 20.31 -9.10 16.30
CA GLY A 2 19.88 -8.07 15.34
C GLY A 2 18.36 -7.96 15.30
N LYS A 3 17.82 -6.75 15.07
CA LYS A 3 16.37 -6.56 14.92
C LYS A 3 15.89 -7.37 13.70
N PRO A 4 14.83 -8.19 13.81
CA PRO A 4 14.29 -8.91 12.67
C PRO A 4 13.77 -7.91 11.63
N GLY A 5 14.11 -8.10 10.35
CA GLY A 5 13.70 -7.20 9.28
C GLY A 5 14.34 -7.51 7.92
N ARG A 6 13.95 -6.74 6.90
CA ARG A 6 14.55 -6.74 5.57
C ARG A 6 14.98 -5.32 5.21
N GLU A 7 16.23 -5.19 4.80
CA GLU A 7 16.82 -3.95 4.32
C GLU A 7 17.55 -4.19 3.00
N GLY A 8 17.85 -3.11 2.29
CA GLY A 8 18.64 -3.12 1.07
C GLY A 8 19.57 -1.92 1.03
N ARG A 9 20.75 -2.08 0.41
CA ARG A 9 21.68 -0.97 0.15
C ARG A 9 21.67 -0.65 -1.33
N TYR A 10 21.51 0.62 -1.67
CA TYR A 10 21.32 1.06 -3.05
C TYR A 10 22.33 2.13 -3.44
N PHE A 11 22.88 2.01 -4.64
CA PHE A 11 23.59 3.09 -5.31
C PHE A 11 22.60 3.89 -6.14
N VAL A 12 22.54 5.21 -5.93
CA VAL A 12 21.68 6.14 -6.67
C VAL A 12 22.56 7.11 -7.44
N LYS A 13 22.23 7.33 -8.72
CA LYS A 13 22.94 8.26 -9.60
C LYS A 13 22.90 9.68 -9.01
N LYS A 14 24.04 10.38 -9.03
CA LYS A 14 24.12 11.79 -8.62
C LYS A 14 23.50 12.71 -9.68
N GLY A 15 22.98 13.86 -9.27
CA GLY A 15 22.48 14.89 -10.18
C GLY A 15 21.06 14.68 -10.70
N LEU A 16 20.31 13.73 -10.13
CA LEU A 16 18.90 13.51 -10.49
C LEU A 16 18.03 14.71 -10.09
N THR A 17 17.04 15.02 -10.93
CA THR A 17 15.98 15.98 -10.60
C THR A 17 15.15 15.48 -9.41
N ILE A 18 14.38 16.38 -8.77
CA ILE A 18 13.51 15.98 -7.65
C ILE A 18 12.49 14.91 -8.07
N GLU A 19 11.92 15.03 -9.26
CA GLU A 19 10.99 14.05 -9.82
C GLU A 19 11.67 12.68 -10.02
N GLN A 20 12.87 12.66 -10.62
CA GLN A 20 13.64 11.42 -10.79
C GLN A 20 13.98 10.77 -9.44
N LYS A 21 14.34 11.57 -8.43
CA LYS A 21 14.58 11.06 -7.06
C LYS A 21 13.33 10.42 -6.48
N LYS A 22 12.17 11.04 -6.63
CA LYS A 22 10.87 10.49 -6.17
C LYS A 22 10.54 9.16 -6.86
N ARG A 23 10.78 9.06 -8.19
CA ARG A 23 10.61 7.81 -8.94
C ARG A 23 11.55 6.69 -8.50
N VAL A 24 12.82 7.03 -8.22
CA VAL A 24 13.81 6.09 -7.65
C VAL A 24 13.39 5.64 -6.25
N ALA A 25 13.00 6.59 -5.39
CA ALA A 25 12.55 6.31 -4.03
C ALA A 25 11.33 5.39 -4.04
N LEU A 26 10.34 5.64 -4.90
CA LEU A 26 9.16 4.78 -5.02
C LEU A 26 9.55 3.36 -5.44
N SER A 27 10.42 3.23 -6.43
CA SER A 27 10.86 1.90 -6.91
C SER A 27 11.57 1.10 -5.82
N ILE A 28 12.51 1.73 -5.09
CA ILE A 28 13.19 1.11 -3.95
C ILE A 28 12.18 0.75 -2.85
N PHE A 29 11.28 1.67 -2.51
CA PHE A 29 10.27 1.47 -1.47
C PHE A 29 9.36 0.29 -1.79
N MET A 30 8.89 0.18 -3.03
CA MET A 30 8.06 -0.93 -3.48
C MET A 30 8.82 -2.28 -3.38
N GLU A 31 10.09 -2.29 -3.79
CA GLU A 31 10.94 -3.48 -3.70
C GLU A 31 11.16 -3.92 -2.23
N VAL A 32 11.51 -2.98 -1.35
CA VAL A 32 11.75 -3.28 0.07
C VAL A 32 10.45 -3.70 0.77
N SER A 33 9.32 -3.05 0.47
CA SER A 33 8.00 -3.42 1.00
C SER A 33 7.66 -4.87 0.66
N HIS A 34 7.81 -5.28 -0.61
CA HIS A 34 7.61 -6.67 -1.00
C HIS A 34 8.49 -7.67 -0.26
N ARG A 35 9.77 -7.33 -0.03
CA ARG A 35 10.68 -8.19 0.74
C ARG A 35 10.26 -8.30 2.20
N PHE A 36 9.82 -7.20 2.79
CA PHE A 36 9.32 -7.17 4.16
C PHE A 36 8.07 -8.03 4.33
N GLU A 37 7.07 -7.87 3.47
CA GLU A 37 5.84 -8.68 3.49
C GLU A 37 6.13 -10.18 3.25
N ASN A 38 7.06 -10.50 2.34
CA ASN A 38 7.53 -11.88 2.14
C ASN A 38 8.21 -12.42 3.39
N PHE A 39 9.00 -11.61 4.09
CA PHE A 39 9.64 -12.02 5.34
C PHE A 39 8.60 -12.28 6.44
N GLN A 40 7.56 -11.46 6.55
CA GLN A 40 6.45 -11.71 7.48
C GLN A 40 5.70 -13.00 7.15
N THR A 41 5.63 -13.40 5.88
CA THR A 41 5.07 -14.71 5.48
C THR A 41 5.91 -15.89 6.01
N VAL A 42 7.24 -15.72 6.17
CA VAL A 42 8.10 -16.76 6.76
C VAL A 42 7.89 -16.88 8.26
N LEU A 43 7.43 -15.81 8.91
CA LEU A 43 7.03 -15.79 10.32
C LEU A 43 5.61 -16.35 10.53
N SER A 44 4.98 -16.93 9.49
CA SER A 44 3.59 -17.38 9.55
C SER A 44 3.29 -18.59 10.41
N PHE A 45 4.33 -19.24 10.96
CA PHE A 45 4.15 -20.20 12.05
C PHE A 45 3.66 -19.52 13.35
N ALA A 46 3.75 -18.18 13.44
CA ALA A 46 3.27 -17.38 14.57
C ALA A 46 2.19 -16.34 14.18
N THR A 47 2.15 -15.85 12.94
CA THR A 47 1.19 -14.80 12.51
C THR A 47 0.70 -14.93 11.05
N ASP A 48 -0.59 -14.69 10.78
CA ASP A 48 -1.09 -14.58 9.40
C ASP A 48 -0.92 -13.16 8.80
N SER A 49 0.19 -12.49 9.10
CA SER A 49 0.30 -11.03 8.93
C SER A 49 0.88 -10.56 7.59
N GLY A 50 1.54 -11.42 6.81
CA GLY A 50 2.18 -10.98 5.56
C GLY A 50 1.18 -10.81 4.42
N PHE A 51 1.30 -9.73 3.64
CA PHE A 51 0.46 -9.41 2.48
C PHE A 51 -1.04 -9.38 2.77
N SER A 52 -1.45 -8.92 3.94
CA SER A 52 -2.86 -8.57 4.20
C SER A 52 -3.38 -7.64 3.12
N GLN A 53 -4.70 -7.62 2.95
CA GLN A 53 -5.37 -6.97 1.83
C GLN A 53 -4.95 -5.51 1.61
N GLU A 54 -4.69 -4.82 2.71
CA GLU A 54 -4.37 -3.40 2.83
C GLU A 54 -2.86 -3.09 2.82
N ASP A 55 -1.98 -4.07 3.05
CA ASP A 55 -0.58 -3.80 3.41
C ASP A 55 0.15 -2.98 2.33
N LEU A 56 0.19 -3.48 1.09
CA LEU A 56 0.89 -2.77 0.00
C LEU A 56 0.25 -1.41 -0.32
N ILE A 57 -1.07 -1.29 -0.20
CA ILE A 57 -1.78 -0.04 -0.52
C ILE A 57 -1.59 1.01 0.59
N SER A 58 -1.62 0.60 1.85
CA SER A 58 -1.34 1.47 2.99
C SER A 58 0.13 1.90 3.01
N ASN A 59 1.05 1.01 2.65
CA ASN A 59 2.46 1.33 2.40
C ASN A 59 2.59 2.39 1.30
N LEU A 60 1.87 2.26 0.18
CA LEU A 60 1.89 3.24 -0.91
C LEU A 60 1.37 4.61 -0.47
N ILE A 61 0.22 4.66 0.22
CA ILE A 61 -0.33 5.91 0.77
C ILE A 61 0.67 6.56 1.73
N GLY A 62 1.26 5.76 2.62
CA GLY A 62 2.29 6.19 3.56
C GLY A 62 3.53 6.75 2.86
N PHE A 63 3.95 6.16 1.74
CA PHE A 63 5.05 6.68 0.92
C PHE A 63 4.75 8.10 0.41
N TYR A 64 3.60 8.32 -0.23
CA TYR A 64 3.23 9.65 -0.76
C TYR A 64 3.18 10.73 0.33
N ILE A 65 2.69 10.37 1.51
CA ILE A 65 2.73 11.25 2.69
C ILE A 65 4.18 11.49 3.13
N GLY A 66 4.98 10.43 3.24
CA GLY A 66 6.35 10.49 3.75
C GLY A 66 7.31 11.31 2.87
N ILE A 67 7.08 11.37 1.56
CA ILE A 67 7.86 12.21 0.64
C ILE A 67 7.26 13.61 0.44
N GLY A 68 6.17 13.93 1.13
CA GLY A 68 5.52 15.25 1.08
C GLY A 68 4.74 15.54 -0.20
N GLU A 69 4.37 14.52 -0.98
CA GLU A 69 3.55 14.74 -2.19
C GLU A 69 2.09 14.98 -1.87
N ILE A 70 1.60 14.40 -0.78
CA ILE A 70 0.21 14.53 -0.34
C ILE A 70 0.23 14.74 1.17
N GLU A 71 -0.37 15.83 1.65
CA GLU A 71 -0.56 16.03 3.08
C GLU A 71 -1.45 14.94 3.67
N LYS A 72 -1.15 14.50 4.90
CA LYS A 72 -1.93 13.45 5.59
C LYS A 72 -3.44 13.75 5.62
N ILE A 73 -3.81 15.01 5.87
CA ILE A 73 -5.23 15.41 5.92
C ILE A 73 -5.92 15.25 4.55
N THR A 74 -5.20 15.56 3.47
CA THR A 74 -5.67 15.40 2.09
C THR A 74 -5.75 13.92 1.72
N ALA A 75 -4.76 13.12 2.11
CA ALA A 75 -4.80 11.66 1.93
C ALA A 75 -6.03 11.04 2.59
N LEU A 76 -6.35 11.42 3.83
CA LEU A 76 -7.55 10.95 4.52
C LEU A 76 -8.83 11.36 3.81
N LYS A 77 -8.91 12.60 3.30
CA LYS A 77 -10.08 13.05 2.51
C LYS A 77 -10.24 12.25 1.22
N LEU A 78 -9.15 11.98 0.49
CA LEU A 78 -9.15 11.21 -0.74
C LEU A 78 -9.54 9.74 -0.53
N CYS A 79 -9.04 9.12 0.56
CA CYS A 79 -9.34 7.73 0.88
C CYS A 79 -10.72 7.54 1.53
N HIS A 80 -11.34 8.61 2.03
CA HIS A 80 -12.67 8.61 2.64
C HIS A 80 -12.88 7.46 3.65
N PRO A 81 -12.17 7.46 4.79
CA PRO A 81 -12.33 6.42 5.80
C PRO A 81 -13.78 6.39 6.28
N VAL A 82 -14.33 5.17 6.37
CA VAL A 82 -15.66 4.92 6.90
C VAL A 82 -15.63 4.86 8.43
N SER A 83 -16.79 4.96 9.07
CA SER A 83 -16.93 4.77 10.52
C SER A 83 -16.53 3.35 10.93
N ALA A 84 -16.15 3.20 12.21
CA ALA A 84 -15.82 1.89 12.78
C ALA A 84 -16.97 0.87 12.61
N LYS A 85 -18.22 1.32 12.77
CA LYS A 85 -19.42 0.48 12.58
C LYS A 85 -19.49 -0.08 11.16
N THR A 86 -19.22 0.73 10.15
CA THR A 86 -19.20 0.30 8.75
C THR A 86 -18.01 -0.64 8.47
N ALA A 87 -16.82 -0.30 8.99
CA ALA A 87 -15.65 -1.17 8.88
C ALA A 87 -15.89 -2.57 9.50
N PHE A 88 -16.54 -2.64 10.66
CA PHE A 88 -16.91 -3.93 11.28
C PHE A 88 -17.90 -4.73 10.44
N LYS A 89 -18.89 -4.09 9.80
CA LYS A 89 -19.79 -4.81 8.88
C LYS A 89 -19.06 -5.42 7.69
N VAL A 90 -18.08 -4.70 7.13
CA VAL A 90 -17.23 -5.24 6.05
C VAL A 90 -16.41 -6.43 6.57
N TRP A 91 -15.82 -6.29 7.75
CA TRP A 91 -15.06 -7.36 8.41
C TRP A 91 -15.92 -8.60 8.69
N ASP A 92 -17.12 -8.43 9.23
CA ASP A 92 -18.03 -9.54 9.57
C ASP A 92 -18.49 -10.30 8.33
N ASN A 93 -18.62 -9.61 7.18
CA ASN A 93 -19.04 -10.23 5.93
C ASN A 93 -17.89 -10.86 5.15
N ASP A 94 -16.79 -10.14 4.95
CA ASP A 94 -15.66 -10.56 4.10
C ASP A 94 -14.58 -11.33 4.88
N GLY A 95 -14.65 -11.26 6.20
CA GLY A 95 -13.67 -11.84 7.11
C GLY A 95 -12.52 -10.90 7.45
N ALA A 96 -11.63 -11.38 8.31
CA ALA A 96 -10.45 -10.65 8.74
C ALA A 96 -9.55 -10.25 7.57
N VAL A 97 -9.06 -9.01 7.57
CA VAL A 97 -8.20 -8.45 6.52
C VAL A 97 -6.95 -9.30 6.23
N GLY A 98 -6.39 -9.95 7.26
CA GLY A 98 -5.25 -10.86 7.12
C GLY A 98 -5.55 -12.12 6.31
N LYS A 99 -6.81 -12.59 6.27
CA LYS A 99 -7.19 -13.79 5.50
C LYS A 99 -7.16 -13.55 3.99
N ILE A 100 -7.36 -12.31 3.56
CA ILE A 100 -7.41 -11.93 2.17
C ILE A 100 -6.05 -11.37 1.77
N LYS A 101 -5.28 -12.15 1.00
CA LYS A 101 -3.94 -11.70 0.58
C LYS A 101 -3.97 -10.79 -0.64
N ASN A 102 -3.19 -9.72 -0.63
CA ASN A 102 -2.96 -8.84 -1.77
C ASN A 102 -1.46 -8.64 -2.03
N ARG A 103 -0.98 -9.20 -3.13
CA ARG A 103 0.42 -9.09 -3.57
C ARG A 103 0.62 -8.07 -4.69
N GLN A 104 -0.39 -7.25 -4.98
CA GLN A 104 -0.37 -6.26 -6.07
C GLN A 104 -0.44 -4.85 -5.50
N TRP A 105 0.16 -3.88 -6.21
CA TRP A 105 0.02 -2.44 -5.93
C TRP A 105 -1.31 -1.88 -6.47
N LYS A 106 -2.35 -2.70 -6.44
CA LYS A 106 -3.72 -2.35 -6.82
C LYS A 106 -4.64 -2.74 -5.67
N PRO A 107 -5.61 -1.90 -5.28
CA PRO A 107 -6.51 -2.27 -4.20
C PRO A 107 -7.33 -3.51 -4.57
N LYS A 108 -7.47 -4.38 -3.59
CA LYS A 108 -8.51 -5.41 -3.60
C LYS A 108 -9.65 -4.86 -2.76
N TYR A 109 -10.78 -4.59 -3.40
CA TYR A 109 -11.94 -4.04 -2.72
C TYR A 109 -12.76 -5.14 -2.05
N ALA A 110 -13.50 -4.77 -1.01
CA ALA A 110 -14.44 -5.65 -0.35
C ALA A 110 -15.57 -6.10 -1.30
N SER A 111 -16.08 -7.30 -1.12
CA SER A 111 -17.13 -7.89 -1.95
C SER A 111 -18.47 -7.15 -1.82
N THR A 112 -18.73 -6.58 -0.64
CA THR A 112 -19.94 -5.84 -0.28
C THR A 112 -19.91 -4.38 -0.67
N THR A 113 -18.74 -3.81 -0.97
CA THR A 113 -18.69 -2.48 -1.56
C THR A 113 -19.17 -2.56 -3.02
N TYR A 114 -19.02 -3.69 -3.71
CA TYR A 114 -19.41 -3.85 -5.11
C TYR A 114 -20.91 -4.15 -5.34
N ARG A 115 -21.69 -4.54 -4.32
CA ARG A 115 -23.09 -5.00 -4.50
C ARG A 115 -24.13 -3.95 -4.12
N VAL A 116 -24.81 -3.47 -5.14
CA VAL A 116 -25.90 -2.49 -5.07
C VAL A 116 -27.24 -3.23 -4.93
N ASP A 117 -27.49 -3.92 -3.81
CA ASP A 117 -28.83 -4.39 -3.39
C ASP A 117 -29.07 -4.28 -1.85
N SER A 118 -30.16 -4.82 -1.31
CA SER A 118 -30.63 -4.64 0.09
C SER A 118 -29.66 -5.05 1.21
N LYS A 119 -28.43 -5.47 0.89
CA LYS A 119 -27.28 -5.69 1.82
C LYS A 119 -26.16 -4.63 1.72
N ARG A 120 -26.42 -3.48 1.07
CA ARG A 120 -25.50 -2.36 0.83
C ARG A 120 -24.87 -1.71 2.07
N CYS A 121 -23.65 -1.18 1.88
CA CYS A 121 -23.15 0.01 2.58
C CYS A 121 -23.86 1.27 2.00
N LEU A 122 -25.11 1.52 2.43
CA LEU A 122 -26.03 2.53 1.88
C LEU A 122 -25.66 3.99 2.19
N ASP A 123 -24.76 4.22 3.13
CA ASP A 123 -24.45 5.53 3.70
C ASP A 123 -23.05 6.03 3.29
N GLU A 124 -21.99 5.42 3.82
CA GLU A 124 -20.64 5.94 3.76
C GLU A 124 -19.86 5.45 2.53
N CYS A 125 -20.17 4.26 2.01
CA CYS A 125 -19.50 3.70 0.82
C CYS A 125 -20.21 4.03 -0.50
N SER A 126 -21.44 4.57 -0.45
CA SER A 126 -22.25 4.87 -1.64
C SER A 126 -21.88 6.21 -2.31
N ILE A 127 -21.14 7.07 -1.59
CA ILE A 127 -20.77 8.42 -2.04
C ILE A 127 -19.46 8.40 -2.85
N THR A 128 -18.63 7.37 -2.67
CA THR A 128 -17.29 7.31 -3.26
C THR A 128 -17.22 6.30 -4.40
N LYS A 129 -16.67 6.73 -5.53
CA LYS A 129 -16.28 5.83 -6.62
C LYS A 129 -15.23 4.87 -6.04
N GLN A 130 -15.44 3.56 -6.18
CA GLN A 130 -14.51 2.53 -5.71
C GLN A 130 -13.29 2.43 -6.61
N GLU A 131 -12.51 3.49 -6.62
CA GLU A 131 -11.28 3.62 -7.38
C GLU A 131 -10.18 4.12 -6.47
N PHE A 132 -8.96 3.70 -6.77
CA PHE A 132 -7.81 4.20 -6.05
C PHE A 132 -7.57 5.64 -6.49
N PRO A 133 -7.43 6.61 -5.57
CA PRO A 133 -7.26 8.00 -5.96
C PRO A 133 -6.05 8.17 -6.89
N ILE A 134 -6.25 8.92 -7.99
CA ILE A 134 -5.22 9.08 -9.02
C ILE A 134 -4.00 9.85 -8.50
N GLU A 135 -4.18 10.62 -7.43
CA GLU A 135 -3.13 11.34 -6.72
C GLU A 135 -2.01 10.40 -6.24
N PHE A 136 -2.36 9.18 -5.79
CA PHE A 136 -1.41 8.15 -5.38
C PHE A 136 -0.81 7.36 -6.55
N GLN A 137 -1.07 7.78 -7.80
CA GLN A 137 -0.61 7.12 -9.02
C GLN A 137 0.19 8.06 -9.93
N LYS A 138 0.47 9.29 -9.47
CA LYS A 138 1.19 10.31 -10.24
C LYS A 138 2.68 9.97 -10.46
N ILE A 139 3.31 9.27 -9.51
CA ILE A 139 4.71 8.88 -9.63
C ILE A 139 4.79 7.48 -10.24
N GLN A 140 5.49 7.39 -11.36
CA GLN A 140 5.83 6.10 -11.98
C GLN A 140 7.19 5.61 -11.47
N PRO A 141 7.31 4.38 -10.93
CA PRO A 141 8.56 3.87 -10.39
C PRO A 141 9.66 3.89 -11.45
N ALA A 142 10.88 4.22 -11.04
CA ALA A 142 12.04 4.15 -11.92
C ALA A 142 12.39 2.69 -12.27
N GLN A 143 12.96 2.47 -13.45
CA GLN A 143 13.51 1.17 -13.83
C GLN A 143 14.85 0.92 -13.11
N LYS A 144 14.98 -0.22 -12.42
CA LYS A 144 16.23 -0.66 -11.78
C LYS A 144 17.33 -0.79 -12.85
N GLY A 145 18.53 -0.32 -12.54
CA GLY A 145 19.68 -0.26 -13.43
C GLY A 145 19.86 1.06 -14.19
N VAL A 146 18.82 1.90 -14.29
CA VAL A 146 18.88 3.18 -15.03
C VAL A 146 19.42 4.32 -14.16
N TRP A 147 18.74 4.61 -13.06
CA TRP A 147 19.14 5.69 -12.12
C TRP A 147 19.56 5.18 -10.75
N TYR A 148 19.30 3.91 -10.47
CA TYR A 148 19.72 3.27 -9.24
C TYR A 148 19.98 1.79 -9.48
N LYS A 149 20.82 1.19 -8.64
CA LYS A 149 21.03 -0.26 -8.58
C LYS A 149 21.20 -0.68 -7.14
N GLU A 150 20.82 -1.91 -6.85
CA GLU A 150 21.10 -2.50 -5.55
C GLU A 150 22.57 -2.92 -5.47
N ARG A 151 23.17 -2.76 -4.30
CA ARG A 151 24.49 -3.28 -4.00
C ARG A 151 24.36 -4.78 -3.67
N THR A 152 24.65 -5.62 -4.65
CA THR A 152 24.91 -7.05 -4.42
C THR A 152 26.31 -7.24 -3.83
N TYR A 153 26.44 -8.17 -2.88
CA TYR A 153 27.72 -8.57 -2.29
C TYR A 153 28.45 -9.58 -3.18
#